data_AF-A0A1Q3R504-F1
#
_entry.id   AF-A0A1Q3R504-F1
#
_cell.length_a   1.000
_cell.length_b   1.000
_cell.length_c   1.000
_cell.angle_alpha   90.00
_cell.angle_beta   90.00
_cell.angle_gamma   90.00
#
_symmetry.space_group_name_H-M   'P 1'
#
loop_
_entity.id
_entity.type
_entity.pdbx_description
1 polymer ?
#
loop_
_entity_poly.entity_id
_entity_poly.type
_entity_poly.pdbx_seq_one_letter_code
_entity_poly.pdbx_strand_id
1 'polypeptide(L)' 'MARITVEDALERIPNRFQLVLAATYRARMLNQGHTPKVESRNKAGVTALREIADGKVGLEMLKKVP' A
#
# COMPACT_ATOMS: atom_id res chain seq x y z
N MET A 1 -13.06 0.69 13.22
CA MET A 1 -11.92 1.54 12.79
C MET A 1 -10.77 0.59 12.47
N ALA A 2 -10.35 0.51 11.21
CA ALA A 2 -9.35 -0.47 10.79
C ALA A 2 -8.07 -0.24 11.61
N ARG A 3 -7.63 -1.30 12.31
CA ARG A 3 -6.53 -1.32 13.28
C ARG A 3 -5.17 -1.27 12.57
N ILE A 4 -5.00 -0.34 11.63
CA ILE A 4 -3.72 -0.07 11.00
C ILE A 4 -3.49 1.42 11.05
N THR A 5 -2.31 1.79 11.52
CA THR A 5 -1.96 3.18 11.68
C THR A 5 -0.91 3.54 10.63
N VAL A 6 -0.86 4.81 10.23
CA VAL A 6 0.03 5.24 9.13
C VAL A 6 1.50 5.06 9.52
N GLU A 7 1.76 5.02 10.82
CA GLU A 7 3.05 4.78 11.46
C GLU A 7 3.66 3.43 11.02
N ASP A 8 2.89 2.35 10.99
CA ASP A 8 3.38 1.02 10.56
C ASP A 8 3.88 1.05 9.10
N ALA A 9 3.21 1.82 8.24
CA ALA A 9 3.60 1.99 6.85
C ALA A 9 4.80 2.95 6.70
N LEU A 10 4.95 3.91 7.62
CA LEU A 10 6.08 4.83 7.65
C LEU A 10 7.37 4.18 8.14
N GLU A 11 7.30 3.15 8.99
CA GLU A 11 8.47 2.33 9.33
C GLU A 11 9.07 1.64 8.10
N ARG A 12 8.24 1.33 7.09
CA ARG A 12 8.66 0.71 5.83
C ARG A 12 9.08 1.73 4.78
N ILE A 13 8.34 2.82 4.65
CA ILE A 13 8.63 3.90 3.71
C ILE A 13 8.67 5.22 4.49
N PRO A 14 9.86 5.69 4.92
CA PRO A 14 9.97 6.85 5.79
C PRO A 14 9.55 8.16 5.09
N ASN A 15 9.63 8.20 3.77
CA ASN A 15 9.18 9.34 2.98
C ASN A 15 7.67 9.28 2.75
N ARG A 16 6.93 10.21 3.38
CA ARG A 16 5.48 10.33 3.29
C ARG A 16 4.96 10.49 1.85
N PHE A 17 5.68 11.22 1.00
CA PHE A 17 5.28 11.41 -0.40
C PHE A 17 5.43 10.11 -1.20
N GLN A 18 6.55 9.41 -1.01
CA GLN A 18 6.77 8.11 -1.64
C GLN A 18 5.77 7.06 -1.15
N LEU A 19 5.43 7.10 0.15
CA LEU A 19 4.41 6.22 0.72
C LEU A 19 3.05 6.45 0.07
N VAL A 20 2.61 7.71 -0.03
CA VAL A 20 1.33 8.06 -0.67
C VAL A 20 1.31 7.63 -2.13
N LEU A 21 2.38 7.88 -2.88
CA LEU A 21 2.47 7.45 -4.27
C LEU A 21 2.40 5.93 -4.40
N ALA A 22 3.24 5.19 -3.65
CA ALA A 22 3.28 3.73 -3.68
C ALA A 22 1.91 3.11 -3.30
N ALA A 23 1.28 3.63 -2.25
CA ALA A 23 -0.05 3.20 -1.82
C ALA A 23 -1.11 3.49 -2.88
N THR A 24 -1.06 4.65 -3.54
CA THR A 24 -2.00 5.03 -4.60
C THR A 24 -1.87 4.12 -5.82
N TYR A 25 -0.64 3.87 -6.28
CA TYR A 25 -0.39 2.94 -7.38
C TYR A 25 -0.90 1.54 -7.06
N ARG A 26 -0.61 1.04 -5.84
CA ARG A 26 -1.08 -0.27 -5.43
C ARG A 26 -2.59 -0.33 -5.31
N ALA A 27 -3.23 0.68 -4.74
CA ALA A 27 -4.68 0.76 -4.65
C ALA A 27 -5.33 0.77 -6.04
N ARG A 28 -4.73 1.43 -7.03
CA ARG A 28 -5.20 1.41 -8.42
C ARG A 28 -5.13 0.01 -9.02
N MET A 29 -4.04 -0.73 -8.80
CA MET A 29 -3.94 -2.13 -9.22
C MET A 29 -5.01 -3.00 -8.55
N LEU A 30 -5.24 -2.84 -7.25
CA LEU A 30 -6.29 -3.59 -6.55
C LEU A 30 -7.69 -3.28 -7.13
N ASN A 31 -7.97 -2.03 -7.47
CA ASN A 31 -9.22 -1.64 -8.14
C ASN A 31 -9.34 -2.20 -9.56
N GLN A 32 -8.23 -2.47 -10.25
CA GLN A 32 -8.20 -3.13 -11.56
C GLN A 32 -8.41 -4.65 -11.46
N GLY A 33 -8.58 -5.21 -10.26
CA GLY A 33 -8.81 -6.64 -10.04
C GLY A 33 -7.54 -7.45 -9.80
N HIS A 34 -6.39 -6.81 -9.58
CA HIS A 34 -5.19 -7.54 -9.15
C HIS A 34 -5.38 -8.19 -7.79
N THR A 35 -4.84 -9.40 -7.62
CA THR A 35 -4.98 -10.16 -6.38
C THR A 35 -4.36 -9.41 -5.20
N PRO A 36 -5.13 -9.18 -4.11
CA PRO A 36 -4.58 -8.66 -2.87
C PRO A 36 -3.66 -9.71 -2.23
N LYS A 37 -2.50 -9.26 -1.75
CA LYS A 37 -1.51 -10.07 -1.01
C LYS A 37 -1.88 -10.22 0.46
N VAL A 38 -2.76 -9.35 0.96
CA VAL A 38 -3.27 -9.35 2.33
C VAL A 38 -4.79 -9.41 2.27
N GLU A 39 -5.37 -10.35 3.01
CA GLU A 39 -6.82 -10.47 3.08
C GLU A 39 -7.40 -9.26 3.82
N SER A 40 -8.24 -8.49 3.12
CA SER A 40 -8.78 -7.24 3.65
C SER A 40 -10.18 -7.01 3.12
N ARG A 41 -11.12 -6.74 4.02
CA ARG A 41 -12.49 -6.31 3.70
C ARG A 41 -12.59 -4.80 3.51
N ASN A 42 -11.47 -4.08 3.55
CA ASN A 42 -11.42 -2.63 3.44
C ASN A 42 -11.28 -2.17 1.98
N LYS A 43 -11.50 -0.87 1.75
CA LYS A 43 -11.23 -0.21 0.46
C LYS A 43 -9.77 -0.41 0.03
N ALA A 44 -9.54 -0.41 -1.28
CA ALA A 44 -8.23 -0.65 -1.89
C ALA A 44 -7.09 0.21 -1.30
N GLY A 45 -7.35 1.47 -0.95
CA GLY A 45 -6.35 2.34 -0.30
C GLY A 45 -5.88 1.82 1.06
N VAL A 46 -6.82 1.36 1.89
CA VAL A 46 -6.48 0.79 3.20
C VAL A 46 -5.74 -0.53 3.01
N THR A 47 -6.23 -1.40 2.11
CA THR A 47 -5.58 -2.68 1.79
C THR A 47 -4.14 -2.49 1.29
N ALA A 48 -3.90 -1.50 0.44
CA ALA A 48 -2.55 -1.14 -0.02
C ALA A 48 -1.63 -0.71 1.13
N LEU A 49 -2.12 0.11 2.07
CA LEU A 49 -1.35 0.48 3.26
C LEU A 49 -1.05 -0.72 4.15
N ARG A 50 -1.95 -1.70 4.26
CA ARG A 50 -1.66 -2.96 4.99
C ARG A 50 -0.60 -3.80 4.31
N GLU A 51 -0.66 -3.91 3.00
CA GLU A 51 0.37 -4.61 2.24
C GLU A 51 1.75 -3.94 2.36
N ILE A 52 1.78 -2.61 2.49
CA ILE A 52 3.02 -1.86 2.74
C ILE A 52 3.53 -2.10 4.16
N ALA A 53 2.68 -2.00 5.18
CA ALA A 53 3.05 -2.28 6.58
C ALA A 53 3.59 -3.71 6.76
N ASP A 54 2.93 -4.71 6.16
CA ASP A 54 3.37 -6.12 6.15
C ASP A 54 4.64 -6.36 5.31
N GLY A 55 5.16 -5.35 4.62
CA GLY A 55 6.34 -5.46 3.75
C GLY A 55 6.11 -6.31 2.50
N LYS A 56 4.86 -6.55 2.10
CA LYS A 56 4.49 -7.28 0.88
C LYS A 56 4.58 -6.41 -0.38
N VAL A 57 4.52 -5.09 -0.20
CA VAL A 57 4.59 -4.07 -1.24
C VAL A 57 5.46 -2.93 -0.74
N GLY A 58 6.34 -2.39 -1.58
CA GLY A 58 7.21 -1.28 -1.18
C GLY A 58 7.53 -0.29 -2.28
N LEU A 59 8.70 0.33 -2.20
CA LEU A 59 9.24 1.30 -3.18
C LEU A 59 9.38 0.72 -4.60
N GLU A 60 9.34 -0.61 -4.74
CA GLU A 60 9.27 -1.30 -6.04
C GLU A 60 8.09 -0.82 -6.90
N MET A 61 7.00 -0.37 -6.29
CA MET A 61 5.83 0.17 -7.00
C MET A 61 6.16 1.47 -7.72
N LEU A 62 7.13 2.25 -7.22
CA LEU A 62 7.56 3.51 -7.83
C LEU A 62 8.51 3.29 -9.01
N LYS A 63 9.25 2.16 -9.03
CA LYS A 63 10.16 1.81 -10.14
C LYS A 63 9.42 1.25 -11.36
N LYS A 64 8.17 0.80 -11.18
CA LYS A 64 7.30 0.32 -12.26
C LYS A 64 6.56 1.44 -12.99
N VAL A 65 6.83 2.69 -12.62
CA VAL A 65 6.32 3.87 -13.30
C VAL A 65 7.29 4.19 -14.44
N PRO A 66 6.87 4.12 -15.71
CA PRO A 66 7.65 4.69 -16.81
C PRO A 66 7.75 6.21 -16.71
#